data_AF-A0A7W7WHY3-F1
#
_entry.id   AF-A0A7W7WHY3-F1
#
_cell.length_a   1.000
_cell.length_b   1.000
_cell.length_c   1.000
_cell.angle_alpha   90.00
_cell.angle_beta   90.00
_cell.angle_gamma   90.00
#
_symmetry.space_group_name_H-M   'P 1'
#
loop_
_entity.id
_entity.type
_entity.pdbx_description
1 polymer ?
#
loop_
_entity_poly.entity_id
_entity_poly.type
_entity_poly.pdbx_seq_one_letter_code
_entity_poly.pdbx_strand_id
1 'polypeptide(L)'
;MCHPAWARARIAAQRLNDFARLRRVRDRIDREHTQPLDVLALARDADLAAGDLSRQFRLAYGASPYAYLTARRAERARTLLHHREAPPARAVSVP
;
A
#
# COMPACT_ATOMS: atom_id res chain seq x y z
N MET A 1 -29.46 -30.15 -3.06
CA MET A 1 -29.10 -29.71 -4.42
C MET A 1 -28.17 -28.52 -4.31
N CYS A 2 -26.91 -28.60 -4.76
CA CYS A 2 -25.98 -27.47 -4.73
C CYS A 2 -26.31 -26.51 -5.88
N HIS A 3 -26.78 -25.29 -5.57
CA HIS A 3 -27.05 -24.29 -6.60
C HIS A 3 -25.74 -23.61 -7.05
N PRO A 4 -25.38 -23.67 -8.35
CA PRO A 4 -24.13 -23.10 -8.85
C PRO A 4 -24.05 -21.57 -8.71
N ALA A 5 -25.19 -20.89 -8.57
CA ALA A 5 -25.25 -19.45 -8.32
C ALA A 5 -24.64 -19.03 -6.97
N TRP A 6 -24.80 -19.85 -5.91
CA TRP A 6 -24.25 -19.54 -4.59
C TRP A 6 -22.73 -19.71 -4.53
N ALA A 7 -22.19 -20.66 -5.30
CA ALA A 7 -20.75 -20.84 -5.45
C ALA A 7 -20.10 -19.58 -6.05
N ARG A 8 -20.71 -18.99 -7.09
CA ARG A 8 -20.22 -17.75 -7.71
C ARG A 8 -20.29 -16.55 -6.77
N ALA A 9 -21.39 -16.40 -6.03
CA ALA A 9 -21.54 -15.35 -5.03
C ALA A 9 -20.50 -15.47 -3.91
N ARG A 10 -20.24 -16.68 -3.42
CA ARG A 10 -19.21 -16.95 -2.40
C ARG A 10 -17.81 -16.61 -2.91
N ILE A 11 -17.47 -16.96 -4.14
CA ILE A 11 -16.18 -16.61 -4.76
C ILE A 11 -16.04 -15.09 -4.88
N ALA A 12 -17.09 -14.38 -5.30
CA ALA A 12 -17.07 -12.92 -5.38
C ALA A 12 -16.86 -12.28 -4.00
N ALA A 13 -17.57 -12.75 -2.98
CA ALA A 13 -17.41 -12.29 -1.59
C ALA A 13 -16.00 -12.56 -1.06
N GLN A 14 -15.43 -13.72 -1.37
CA GLN A 14 -14.05 -14.06 -1.00
C GLN A 14 -13.05 -13.08 -1.64
N ARG A 15 -13.17 -12.83 -2.95
CA ARG A 15 -12.30 -11.87 -3.66
C ARG A 15 -12.38 -10.46 -3.07
N LEU A 16 -13.58 -10.00 -2.72
CA LEU A 16 -13.75 -8.69 -2.08
C LEU A 16 -13.07 -8.65 -0.70
N ASN A 17 -13.16 -9.73 0.07
CA ASN A 17 -12.46 -9.84 1.34
C ASN A 17 -10.93 -9.82 1.15
N ASP A 18 -10.44 -10.55 0.14
CA ASP A 18 -9.01 -10.59 -0.21
C ASP A 18 -8.50 -9.20 -0.60
N PHE A 19 -9.25 -8.45 -1.43
CA PHE A 19 -8.92 -7.06 -1.75
C PHE A 19 -8.94 -6.13 -0.54
N ALA A 20 -9.91 -6.29 0.37
CA ALA A 20 -9.97 -5.50 1.60
C ALA A 20 -8.76 -5.78 2.51
N ARG A 21 -8.28 -7.03 2.58
CA ARG A 21 -7.03 -7.38 3.29
C ARG A 21 -5.82 -6.73 2.64
N LEU A 22 -5.66 -6.84 1.32
CA LEU A 22 -4.55 -6.21 0.60
C LEU A 22 -4.52 -4.69 0.75
N ARG A 23 -5.69 -4.05 0.76
CA ARG A 23 -5.80 -2.61 1.03
C ARG A 23 -5.31 -2.25 2.42
N ARG A 24 -5.67 -3.01 3.46
CA ARG A 24 -5.17 -2.79 4.83
C ARG A 24 -3.65 -2.91 4.91
N VAL A 25 -3.07 -3.88 4.22
CA VAL A 25 -1.60 -4.03 4.12
C VAL A 25 -0.97 -2.79 3.48
N ARG A 26 -1.51 -2.33 2.34
CA ARG A 26 -1.01 -1.12 1.67
C ARG A 26 -1.10 0.10 2.60
N ASP A 27 -2.24 0.29 3.25
CA ASP A 27 -2.48 1.42 4.13
C ASP A 27 -1.57 1.37 5.38
N ARG A 28 -1.13 0.18 5.81
CA ARG A 28 -0.10 0.01 6.84
C ARG A 28 1.29 0.39 6.32
N ILE A 29 1.69 -0.11 5.15
CA ILE A 29 2.98 0.25 4.51
C ILE A 29 3.08 1.76 4.29
N ASP A 30 2.00 2.41 3.85
CA ASP A 30 1.95 3.85 3.62
C ASP A 30 2.12 4.66 4.92
N ARG A 31 1.56 4.17 6.04
CA ARG A 31 1.69 4.81 7.36
C ARG A 31 3.07 4.58 7.98
N GLU A 32 3.57 3.36 7.91
CA GLU A 32 4.83 2.93 8.53
C GLU A 32 6.03 3.02 7.58
N HIS A 33 5.93 3.82 6.51
CA HIS A 33 6.96 3.85 5.46
C HIS A 33 8.36 4.24 5.94
N THR A 34 8.50 4.86 7.12
CA THR A 34 9.80 5.21 7.73
C THR A 34 10.44 4.05 8.51
N GLN A 35 9.68 3.01 8.84
CA GLN A 35 10.15 1.87 9.63
C GLN A 35 10.68 0.73 8.74
N PRO A 36 11.55 -0.15 9.26
CA PRO A 36 11.92 -1.39 8.58
C PRO A 36 10.67 -2.21 8.23
N LEU A 37 10.63 -2.78 7.02
CA LEU A 37 9.49 -3.57 6.57
C LEU A 37 9.54 -4.98 7.16
N ASP A 38 8.54 -5.34 7.95
CA ASP A 38 8.34 -6.74 8.37
C ASP A 38 7.23 -7.37 7.53
N VAL A 39 7.63 -8.13 6.50
CA VAL A 39 6.71 -8.83 5.60
C VAL A 39 5.94 -9.93 6.32
N LEU A 40 6.52 -10.56 7.36
CA LEU A 40 5.84 -11.58 8.14
C LEU A 40 4.75 -10.97 9.01
N ALA A 41 5.02 -9.82 9.63
CA ALA A 41 4.02 -9.08 10.39
C ALA A 41 2.85 -8.63 9.50
N LEU A 42 3.14 -8.11 8.30
CA LEU A 42 2.10 -7.73 7.33
C LEU A 42 1.25 -8.93 6.88
N ALA A 43 1.89 -10.09 6.72
CA ALA A 43 1.19 -11.31 6.32
C ALA A 43 0.27 -11.82 7.45
N ARG A 44 0.75 -11.80 8.71
CA ARG A 44 -0.05 -12.13 9.89
C ARG A 44 -1.27 -11.21 10.04
N ASP A 45 -1.10 -9.91 9.87
CA ASP A 45 -2.20 -8.94 9.91
C ASP A 45 -3.27 -9.15 8.83
N ALA A 46 -2.88 -9.77 7.71
CA ALA A 46 -3.77 -10.06 6.59
C ALA A 46 -4.34 -11.50 6.63
N ASP A 47 -3.99 -12.29 7.64
CA ASP A 47 -4.23 -13.73 7.71
C ASP A 47 -3.74 -14.48 6.44
N LEU A 48 -2.56 -14.10 5.93
CA LEU A 48 -1.93 -14.68 4.74
C LEU A 48 -0.55 -15.25 5.09
N ALA A 49 -0.09 -16.23 4.30
CA ALA A 49 1.32 -16.59 4.27
C ALA A 49 2.13 -15.49 3.57
N ALA A 50 3.39 -15.28 3.95
CA ALA A 50 4.23 -14.22 3.38
C ALA A 50 4.46 -14.36 1.87
N GLY A 51 4.55 -15.60 1.37
CA GLY A 51 4.63 -15.90 -0.06
C GLY A 51 3.36 -15.50 -0.81
N ASP A 52 2.19 -15.87 -0.27
CA ASP A 52 0.89 -15.52 -0.84
C ASP A 52 0.65 -14.02 -0.81
N LEU A 53 1.01 -13.35 0.29
CA LEU A 53 0.95 -11.90 0.38
C LEU A 53 1.78 -11.27 -0.74
N SER A 54 3.04 -11.69 -0.90
CA SER A 54 3.93 -11.10 -1.89
C SER A 54 3.42 -11.27 -3.33
N ARG A 55 2.87 -12.44 -3.64
CA ARG A 55 2.27 -12.75 -4.94
C ARG A 55 0.99 -11.96 -5.18
N GLN A 56 0.05 -11.98 -4.23
CA GLN A 56 -1.24 -11.28 -4.35
C GLN A 56 -1.06 -9.77 -4.38
N PHE A 57 -0.16 -9.22 -3.57
CA PHE A 57 0.16 -7.80 -3.57
C PHE A 57 0.74 -7.36 -4.92
N ARG A 58 1.63 -8.17 -5.52
CA ARG A 58 2.15 -7.91 -6.88
C ARG A 58 1.04 -7.95 -7.93
N LEU A 59 0.12 -8.91 -7.84
CA LEU A 59 -1.01 -8.99 -8.77
C LEU A 59 -1.96 -7.78 -8.65
N ALA A 60 -2.17 -7.26 -7.44
CA ALA A 60 -3.07 -6.14 -7.19
C ALA A 60 -2.45 -4.76 -7.44
N TYR A 61 -1.17 -4.58 -7.12
CA TYR A 61 -0.49 -3.28 -7.13
C TYR A 61 0.70 -3.18 -8.08
N GLY A 62 1.00 -4.23 -8.85
CA GLY A 62 2.06 -4.25 -9.86
C GLY A 62 3.49 -4.39 -9.30
N ALA A 63 3.68 -4.36 -7.98
CA ALA A 63 4.99 -4.43 -7.34
C ALA A 63 4.98 -5.36 -6.11
N SER A 64 6.12 -5.91 -5.70
CA SER A 64 6.22 -6.60 -4.40
C SER A 64 6.11 -5.59 -3.24
N PRO A 65 5.75 -6.02 -2.02
CA PRO A 65 5.67 -5.12 -0.86
C PRO A 65 6.96 -4.32 -0.62
N TYR A 66 8.12 -4.96 -0.80
CA TYR A 66 9.42 -4.30 -0.66
C TYR A 66 9.67 -3.23 -1.73
N ALA A 67 9.39 -3.56 -3.01
CA ALA A 67 9.53 -2.61 -4.10
C ALA A 67 8.57 -1.41 -3.96
N TYR A 68 7.34 -1.68 -3.50
CA TYR A 68 6.34 -0.66 -3.23
C TYR A 68 6.78 0.32 -2.14
N LEU A 69 7.33 -0.18 -1.03
CA LEU A 69 7.87 0.66 0.04
C LEU A 69 9.00 1.58 -0.46
N THR A 70 9.94 1.02 -1.22
CA THR A 70 11.05 1.79 -1.79
C THR A 70 10.54 2.92 -2.67
N ALA A 71 9.56 2.66 -3.53
CA ALA A 71 8.91 3.68 -4.35
C ALA A 71 8.21 4.74 -3.48
N ARG A 72 7.51 4.33 -2.43
CA ARG A 72 6.81 5.25 -1.51
C ARG A 72 7.76 6.20 -0.78
N ARG A 73 8.92 5.69 -0.35
CA ARG A 73 9.97 6.50 0.29
C ARG A 73 10.55 7.53 -0.67
N ALA A 74 10.85 7.12 -1.90
CA ALA A 74 11.36 8.03 -2.93
C ALA A 74 10.36 9.15 -3.24
N GLU A 75 9.08 8.79 -3.39
CA GLU A 75 8.02 9.77 -3.63
C GLU A 75 7.88 10.77 -2.48
N ARG A 76 7.92 10.28 -1.23
CA ARG A 76 7.90 11.15 -0.04
C ARG A 76 9.10 12.09 0.02
N ALA A 77 10.29 11.61 -0.33
CA ALA A 77 11.47 12.46 -0.41
C ALA A 77 11.31 13.57 -1.47
N ARG A 78 10.75 13.24 -2.64
CA ARG A 78 10.45 14.24 -3.68
C ARG A 78 9.46 15.29 -3.20
N THR A 79 8.40 14.90 -2.49
CA THR A 79 7.44 15.84 -1.90
C THR A 79 8.13 16.82 -0.96
N LEU A 80 9.06 16.33 -0.11
CA LEU A 80 9.82 17.19 0.80
C LEU A 80 10.75 18.16 0.07
N LEU A 81 11.37 17.74 -1.03
CA LEU A 81 12.21 18.62 -1.86
C LEU A 81 11.36 19.72 -2.51
N HIS A 82 10.19 19.38 -3.04
CA HIS A 82 9.30 20.34 -3.69
C HIS A 82 8.75 21.40 -2.71
N HIS A 83 8.48 21.04 -1.46
CA HIS A 83 8.07 22.02 -0.44
C HIS A 83 9.20 22.96 0.01
N ARG A 84 10.47 22.52 -0.06
CA ARG A 84 11.63 23.35 0.29
C ARG A 84 11.98 24.38 -0.78
N GLU A 85 11.46 24.23 -1.99
CA GLU A 85 11.66 25.14 -3.13
C GLU A 85 10.53 26.17 -3.30
N ALA A 86 9.67 26.37 -2.29
CA ALA A 86 8.78 27.54 -2.29
C ALA A 86 9.64 28.81 -2.18
N PRO A 87 9.61 29.74 -3.17
CA PRO A 87 10.42 30.95 -3.11
C PRO A 87 10.09 31.73 -1.83
N PRO A 88 11.09 32.30 -1.12
CA PRO A 88 10.79 33.13 0.04
C PRO A 88 9.83 34.22 -0.42
N ALA A 89 8.66 34.28 0.21
CA ALA A 89 7.70 35.34 0.00
C ALA A 89 8.47 36.66 0.01
N ARG A 90 8.36 37.43 -1.08
CA ARG A 90 9.00 38.74 -1.25
C ARG A 90 8.73 39.60 -0.02
N ALA A 91 9.65 39.56 0.92
CA ALA A 91 9.80 40.54 1.97
C ALA A 91 10.91 41.47 1.53
N VAL A 92 10.61 42.35 0.59
CA VAL A 92 11.27 43.64 0.48
C VAL A 92 10.20 44.66 0.17
N SER A 93 9.56 45.14 1.24
CA SER A 93 9.22 46.55 1.36
C SER A 93 10.49 47.37 1.21
N VAL A 94 10.51 48.36 0.32
CA VAL A 94 11.08 49.71 0.56
C VAL A 94 10.54 50.64 -0.54
N PRO A 95 10.57 51.96 -0.32
CA PRO A 95 9.58 52.81 0.33
C PRO A 95 8.53 53.39 -0.64
#